data_AF-A0A2P6JQE3-F1
#
_entry.id   AF-A0A2P6JQE3-F1
#
_cell.length_a   1.000
_cell.length_b   1.000
_cell.length_c   1.000
_cell.angle_alpha   90.00
_cell.angle_beta   90.00
_cell.angle_gamma   90.00
#
_symmetry.space_group_name_H-M   'P 1'
#
loop_
_entity.id
_entity.type
_entity.pdbx_description
1 polymer ?
#
loop_
_entity_poly.entity_id
_entity_poly.type
_entity_poly.pdbx_seq_one_letter_code
_entity_poly.pdbx_strand_id
1 'polypeptide(L)'
;MVKATTELHQLDRSLVWSGFKQLAPISLFVIVFGAAFGLAAAQVGLSDSTIIGMSTLVFAGASQFAVLDLWGTQMPLFTMMLTVFAINARHLLMGATLYPWLRHLPAPQRYGVMLTASDANWAMSMQAFSRGEPGLGLLLGGGLALWSFWIVGTWLGIHFGNAISDPASLGLDMVMGCFLLAMVVGGERNLRMLVIWSIAAIASLLAYWYLPENSHVVVGALAGGMAGMIRGGKQR
;
A
#
# COMPACT_ATOMS: atom_id res chain seq x y z
N MET A 1 -29.20 -21.11 6.20
CA MET A 1 -27.74 -20.99 6.36
C MET A 1 -26.98 -20.98 5.02
N VAL A 2 -27.20 -21.93 4.10
CA VAL A 2 -26.48 -22.00 2.81
C VAL A 2 -26.57 -20.73 1.94
N LYS A 3 -27.73 -20.05 1.92
CA LYS A 3 -27.95 -18.84 1.11
C LYS A 3 -27.10 -17.64 1.58
N ALA A 4 -26.92 -17.46 2.89
CA ALA A 4 -26.13 -16.37 3.47
C ALA A 4 -24.62 -16.55 3.21
N THR A 5 -24.12 -17.79 3.24
CA THR A 5 -22.72 -18.09 2.87
C THR A 5 -22.45 -17.85 1.39
N THR A 6 -23.43 -18.08 0.50
CA THR A 6 -23.25 -17.83 -0.94
C THR A 6 -23.10 -16.34 -1.26
N GLU A 7 -23.76 -15.44 -0.51
CA GLU A 7 -23.69 -13.99 -0.77
C GLU A 7 -22.32 -13.40 -0.44
N LEU A 8 -21.62 -13.89 0.58
CA LEU A 8 -20.31 -13.39 1.00
C LEU A 8 -19.20 -13.55 -0.05
N HIS A 9 -19.38 -14.51 -0.97
CA HIS A 9 -18.39 -14.83 -2.01
C HIS A 9 -18.77 -14.27 -3.38
N GLN A 10 -19.84 -13.48 -3.46
CA GLN A 10 -20.28 -12.90 -4.72
C GLN A 10 -19.33 -11.77 -5.15
N LEU A 11 -18.96 -11.84 -6.41
CA LEU A 11 -18.27 -10.78 -7.13
C LEU A 11 -19.08 -10.48 -8.38
N ASP A 12 -19.90 -9.45 -8.32
CA ASP A 12 -20.71 -8.98 -9.43
C ASP A 12 -20.36 -7.54 -9.81
N ARG A 13 -20.84 -7.09 -10.97
CA ARG A 13 -20.55 -5.73 -11.45
C ARG A 13 -21.15 -4.66 -10.54
N SER A 14 -22.28 -4.95 -9.89
CA SER A 14 -22.97 -4.00 -9.03
C SER A 14 -22.20 -3.74 -7.74
N LEU A 15 -21.65 -4.78 -7.10
CA LEU A 15 -20.80 -4.68 -5.90
C LEU A 15 -19.47 -4.03 -6.24
N VAL A 16 -18.87 -4.33 -7.40
CA VAL A 16 -17.64 -3.66 -7.86
C VAL A 16 -17.89 -2.16 -8.05
N TRP A 17 -18.98 -1.77 -8.73
CA TRP A 17 -19.31 -0.36 -8.90
C TRP A 17 -19.66 0.35 -7.58
N SER A 18 -20.34 -0.36 -6.68
CA SER A 18 -20.60 0.13 -5.33
C SER A 18 -19.29 0.37 -4.57
N GLY A 19 -18.36 -0.60 -4.61
CA GLY A 19 -17.06 -0.47 -3.96
C GLY A 19 -16.22 0.66 -4.52
N PHE A 20 -16.23 0.85 -5.84
CA PHE A 20 -15.59 1.99 -6.49
C PHE A 20 -16.13 3.32 -5.94
N LYS A 21 -17.46 3.48 -5.90
CA LYS A 21 -18.11 4.69 -5.38
C LYS A 21 -17.84 4.94 -3.90
N GLN A 22 -17.77 3.87 -3.09
CA GLN A 22 -17.48 3.98 -1.66
C GLN A 22 -16.06 4.47 -1.39
N LEU A 23 -15.08 4.06 -2.19
CA LEU A 23 -13.68 4.50 -2.03
C LEU A 23 -13.30 5.74 -2.84
N ALA A 24 -14.13 6.19 -3.79
CA ALA A 24 -13.84 7.39 -4.57
C ALA A 24 -13.56 8.64 -3.71
N PRO A 25 -14.30 8.94 -2.61
CA PRO A 25 -13.97 10.06 -1.74
C PRO A 25 -12.58 9.95 -1.09
N ILE A 26 -12.21 8.76 -0.63
CA ILE A 26 -10.88 8.48 -0.07
C ILE A 26 -9.81 8.60 -1.17
N SER A 27 -10.13 8.18 -2.39
CA SER A 27 -9.23 8.21 -3.54
C SER A 27 -8.86 9.64 -3.97
N LEU A 28 -9.65 10.66 -3.61
CA LEU A 28 -9.27 12.06 -3.83
C LEU A 28 -7.97 12.43 -3.11
N PHE A 29 -7.74 11.89 -1.91
CA PHE A 29 -6.45 12.06 -1.21
C PHE A 29 -5.30 11.37 -1.95
N VAL A 30 -5.59 10.26 -2.62
CA VAL A 30 -4.60 9.50 -3.42
C VAL A 30 -4.15 10.31 -4.64
N ILE A 31 -4.95 11.24 -5.16
CA ILE A 31 -4.50 12.17 -6.22
C ILE A 31 -3.35 13.04 -5.72
N VAL A 32 -3.49 13.63 -4.52
CA VAL A 32 -2.44 14.49 -3.94
C VAL A 32 -1.16 13.68 -3.72
N PHE A 33 -1.31 12.45 -3.22
CA PHE A 33 -0.17 11.56 -2.99
C PHE A 33 0.50 11.11 -4.30
N GLY A 34 -0.30 10.77 -5.31
CA GLY A 34 0.20 10.45 -6.65
C GLY A 34 0.90 11.66 -7.28
N ALA A 35 0.40 12.87 -7.08
CA ALA A 35 1.04 14.09 -7.59
C ALA A 35 2.40 14.34 -6.93
N ALA A 36 2.51 14.11 -5.62
CA ALA A 36 3.80 14.13 -4.93
C ALA A 36 4.79 13.11 -5.54
N PHE A 37 4.31 11.89 -5.85
CA PHE A 37 5.14 10.88 -6.52
C PHE A 37 5.58 11.31 -7.92
N GLY A 38 4.64 11.81 -8.73
CA GLY A 38 4.94 12.25 -10.10
C GLY A 38 5.99 13.37 -10.13
N LEU A 39 5.86 14.35 -9.23
CA LEU A 39 6.84 15.42 -9.06
C LEU A 39 8.20 14.88 -8.61
N ALA A 40 8.24 14.04 -7.57
CA ALA A 40 9.48 13.46 -7.06
C ALA A 40 10.21 12.62 -8.12
N ALA A 41 9.46 11.81 -8.88
CA ALA A 41 10.02 10.98 -9.94
C ALA A 41 10.59 11.84 -11.09
N ALA A 42 9.91 12.93 -11.45
CA ALA A 42 10.42 13.88 -12.44
C ALA A 42 11.70 14.58 -11.97
N GLN A 43 11.80 14.94 -10.68
CA GLN A 43 13.00 15.56 -10.09
C GLN A 43 14.22 14.62 -10.10
N VAL A 44 14.00 13.31 -10.01
CA VAL A 44 15.04 12.27 -10.14
C VAL A 44 15.48 12.07 -11.60
N GLY A 45 14.80 12.71 -12.56
CA GLY A 45 15.16 12.67 -13.99
C GLY A 45 14.58 11.48 -14.75
N LEU A 46 13.56 10.81 -14.21
CA LEU A 46 12.81 9.77 -14.93
C LEU A 46 11.99 10.40 -16.07
N SER A 47 11.90 9.69 -17.20
CA SER A 47 11.02 10.09 -18.31
C SER A 47 9.55 9.90 -17.96
N ASP A 48 8.68 10.77 -18.46
CA ASP A 48 7.22 10.73 -18.24
C ASP A 48 6.61 9.34 -18.50
N SER A 49 7.05 8.67 -19.57
CA SER A 49 6.58 7.32 -19.93
C SER A 49 6.99 6.27 -18.90
N THR A 50 8.17 6.41 -18.30
CA THR A 50 8.64 5.52 -17.24
C THR A 50 7.85 5.77 -15.96
N ILE A 51 7.60 7.03 -15.59
CA ILE A 51 6.83 7.38 -14.39
C ILE A 51 5.40 6.85 -14.48
N ILE A 52 4.71 7.09 -15.61
CA ILE A 52 3.37 6.55 -15.85
C ILE A 52 3.40 5.02 -15.96
N GLY A 53 4.42 4.45 -16.59
CA GLY A 53 4.63 2.99 -16.64
C GLY A 53 4.74 2.38 -15.24
N MET A 54 5.50 3.00 -14.34
CA MET A 54 5.60 2.57 -12.95
C MET A 54 4.23 2.62 -12.26
N SER A 55 3.50 3.74 -12.35
CA SER A 55 2.19 3.88 -11.68
C SER A 55 1.09 3.00 -12.27
N THR A 56 1.20 2.61 -13.54
CA THR A 56 0.23 1.73 -14.22
C THR A 56 0.54 0.24 -14.05
N LEU A 57 1.78 -0.13 -13.73
CA LEU A 57 2.18 -1.54 -13.55
C LEU A 57 2.36 -1.92 -12.07
N VAL A 58 2.73 -0.96 -11.23
CA VAL A 58 3.06 -1.20 -9.82
C VAL A 58 2.04 -0.49 -8.95
N PHE A 59 1.03 -1.25 -8.49
CA PHE A 59 0.06 -0.76 -7.53
C PHE A 59 0.62 -0.78 -6.09
N ALA A 60 1.70 -0.04 -5.86
CA ALA A 60 2.39 0.03 -4.57
C ALA A 60 3.17 1.35 -4.40
N GLY A 61 2.47 2.45 -4.08
CA GLY A 61 3.07 3.78 -3.98
C GLY A 61 4.28 3.89 -3.04
N ALA A 62 4.21 3.26 -1.85
CA ALA A 62 5.34 3.24 -0.90
C ALA A 62 6.63 2.67 -1.51
N SER A 63 6.51 1.63 -2.33
CA SER A 63 7.66 1.03 -3.00
C SER A 63 8.14 1.86 -4.17
N GLN A 64 7.26 2.57 -4.88
CA GLN A 64 7.68 3.48 -5.94
C GLN A 64 8.57 4.61 -5.39
N PHE A 65 8.19 5.23 -4.28
CA PHE A 65 9.03 6.23 -3.60
C PHE A 65 10.34 5.64 -3.09
N ALA A 66 10.31 4.47 -2.43
CA ALA A 66 11.55 3.83 -1.96
C ALA A 66 12.51 3.46 -3.10
N VAL A 67 11.98 3.20 -4.30
CA VAL A 67 12.77 2.97 -5.51
C VAL A 67 13.40 4.27 -6.00
N LEU A 68 12.73 5.43 -5.87
CA LEU A 68 13.31 6.74 -6.22
C LEU A 68 14.54 7.07 -5.37
N ASP A 69 14.51 6.76 -4.07
CA ASP A 69 15.66 6.97 -3.16
C ASP A 69 16.89 6.11 -3.56
N LEU A 70 16.64 5.00 -4.25
CA LEU A 70 17.66 4.08 -4.75
C LEU A 70 17.97 4.29 -6.24
N TRP A 71 17.33 5.28 -6.88
CA TRP A 71 17.44 5.52 -8.31
C TRP A 71 18.63 6.42 -8.61
N GLY A 72 19.57 5.96 -9.44
CA GLY A 72 20.80 6.69 -9.75
C GLY A 72 21.79 5.86 -10.58
N THR A 73 23.00 6.35 -10.78
CA THR A 73 23.95 5.77 -11.76
C THR A 73 24.37 4.33 -11.45
N GLN A 74 24.41 3.92 -10.19
CA GLN A 74 24.88 2.59 -9.76
C GLN A 74 23.75 1.64 -9.34
N MET A 75 22.49 1.93 -9.71
CA MET A 75 21.24 1.23 -9.31
C MET A 75 21.47 -0.13 -8.65
N PRO A 76 21.47 -0.23 -7.31
CA PRO A 76 21.73 -1.49 -6.61
C PRO A 76 20.49 -2.39 -6.70
N LEU A 77 20.33 -3.09 -7.84
CA LEU A 77 19.12 -3.86 -8.17
C LEU A 77 18.73 -4.85 -7.07
N PHE A 78 19.71 -5.53 -6.46
CA PHE A 78 19.45 -6.47 -5.38
C PHE A 78 18.85 -5.79 -4.13
N THR A 79 19.44 -4.67 -3.69
CA THR A 79 18.92 -3.88 -2.57
C THR A 79 17.53 -3.36 -2.89
N MET A 80 17.32 -2.85 -4.10
CA MET A 80 16.02 -2.36 -4.57
C MET A 80 14.95 -3.47 -4.54
N MET A 81 15.25 -4.65 -5.07
CA MET A 81 14.35 -5.81 -5.02
C MET A 81 14.01 -6.20 -3.58
N LEU A 82 15.02 -6.22 -2.69
CA LEU A 82 14.83 -6.56 -1.29
C LEU A 82 13.98 -5.53 -0.55
N THR A 83 14.19 -4.24 -0.80
CA THR A 83 13.39 -3.15 -0.23
C THR A 83 11.94 -3.20 -0.73
N VAL A 84 11.73 -3.36 -2.04
CA VAL A 84 10.39 -3.52 -2.63
C VAL A 84 9.68 -4.75 -2.05
N PHE A 85 10.38 -5.88 -1.94
CA PHE A 85 9.83 -7.09 -1.33
C PHE A 85 9.47 -6.87 0.15
N ALA A 86 10.38 -6.28 0.93
CA ALA A 86 10.16 -6.04 2.36
C ALA A 86 8.96 -5.12 2.61
N ILE A 87 8.82 -4.04 1.85
CA ILE A 87 7.67 -3.12 1.93
C ILE A 87 6.37 -3.85 1.54
N ASN A 88 6.42 -4.67 0.47
CA ASN A 88 5.22 -5.33 -0.04
C ASN A 88 4.87 -6.65 0.64
N ALA A 89 5.71 -7.19 1.52
CA ALA A 89 5.47 -8.46 2.23
C ALA A 89 4.13 -8.45 2.97
N ARG A 90 3.61 -7.27 3.36
CA ARG A 90 2.27 -7.10 3.91
C ARG A 90 1.15 -7.63 3.01
N HIS A 91 1.32 -7.63 1.68
CA HIS A 91 0.34 -8.20 0.74
C HIS A 91 0.21 -9.72 0.89
N LEU A 92 1.26 -10.41 1.35
CA LEU A 92 1.19 -11.84 1.68
C LEU A 92 0.25 -12.07 2.88
N LEU A 93 0.35 -11.22 3.90
CA LEU A 93 -0.53 -11.27 5.07
C LEU A 93 -1.97 -10.89 4.70
N MET A 94 -2.16 -9.83 3.90
CA MET A 94 -3.47 -9.47 3.38
C MET A 94 -4.08 -10.64 2.58
N GLY A 95 -3.32 -11.26 1.69
CA GLY A 95 -3.74 -12.45 0.95
C GLY A 95 -4.12 -13.62 1.87
N ALA A 96 -3.35 -13.89 2.91
CA ALA A 96 -3.65 -14.94 3.88
C ALA A 96 -4.95 -14.66 4.65
N THR A 97 -5.19 -13.42 5.07
CA THR A 97 -6.44 -13.03 5.76
C THR A 97 -7.64 -13.09 4.83
N LEU A 98 -7.49 -12.78 3.54
CA LEU A 98 -8.57 -12.82 2.56
C LEU A 98 -8.85 -14.22 1.99
N TYR A 99 -7.92 -15.16 2.18
CA TYR A 99 -8.01 -16.52 1.62
C TYR A 99 -9.33 -17.24 1.89
N PRO A 100 -9.98 -17.15 3.08
CA PRO A 100 -11.26 -17.79 3.33
C PRO A 100 -12.37 -17.39 2.36
N TRP A 101 -12.34 -16.15 1.84
CA TRP A 101 -13.32 -15.68 0.86
C TRP A 101 -12.84 -15.88 -0.58
N LEU A 102 -11.55 -15.62 -0.83
CA LEU A 102 -10.95 -15.73 -2.17
C LEU A 102 -10.86 -17.16 -2.70
N ARG A 103 -10.76 -18.17 -1.83
CA ARG A 103 -10.66 -19.58 -2.23
C ARG A 103 -11.86 -20.10 -3.01
N HIS A 104 -13.01 -19.41 -2.91
CA HIS A 104 -14.25 -19.75 -3.60
C HIS A 104 -14.33 -19.19 -5.03
N LEU A 105 -13.46 -18.22 -5.37
CA LEU A 105 -13.38 -17.67 -6.72
C LEU A 105 -12.50 -18.55 -7.64
N PRO A 106 -12.79 -18.60 -8.96
CA PRO A 106 -11.88 -19.11 -9.96
C PRO A 106 -10.52 -18.41 -9.90
N ALA A 107 -9.44 -19.13 -10.23
CA ALA A 107 -8.07 -18.61 -10.12
C ALA A 107 -7.85 -17.25 -10.82
N PRO A 108 -8.33 -17.01 -12.06
CA PRO A 108 -8.14 -15.72 -12.72
C PRO A 108 -8.78 -14.55 -11.97
N GLN A 109 -10.00 -14.75 -11.44
CA GLN A 109 -10.69 -13.73 -10.67
C GLN A 109 -9.98 -13.47 -9.34
N ARG A 110 -9.50 -14.53 -8.69
CA ARG A 110 -8.73 -14.43 -7.45
C ARG A 110 -7.48 -13.56 -7.63
N TYR A 111 -6.70 -13.81 -8.67
CA TYR A 111 -5.51 -12.99 -8.96
C TYR A 111 -5.89 -11.57 -9.36
N GLY A 112 -6.97 -11.37 -10.13
CA GLY A 112 -7.46 -10.04 -10.48
C GLY A 112 -7.88 -9.19 -9.28
N VAL A 113 -8.58 -9.79 -8.31
CA VAL A 113 -8.95 -9.11 -7.05
C VAL A 113 -7.71 -8.78 -6.22
N MET A 114 -6.74 -9.70 -6.15
CA MET A 114 -5.50 -9.47 -5.39
C MET A 114 -4.57 -8.44 -6.03
N LEU A 115 -4.62 -8.27 -7.35
CA LEU A 115 -3.85 -7.24 -8.07
C LEU A 115 -4.20 -5.84 -7.58
N THR A 116 -5.47 -5.61 -7.20
CA THR A 116 -5.97 -4.31 -6.75
C THR A 116 -6.06 -4.22 -5.23
N ALA A 117 -5.45 -5.13 -4.46
CA ALA A 117 -5.47 -5.09 -3.01
C ALA A 117 -4.56 -3.97 -2.47
N SER A 118 -5.09 -3.17 -1.54
CA SER A 118 -4.38 -2.11 -0.82
C SER A 118 -4.84 -2.08 0.64
N ASP A 119 -4.16 -1.32 1.51
CA ASP A 119 -4.51 -1.24 2.92
C ASP A 119 -5.96 -0.75 3.13
N ALA A 120 -6.39 0.26 2.37
CA ALA A 120 -7.69 0.90 2.53
C ALA A 120 -8.84 -0.02 2.11
N ASN A 121 -8.78 -0.63 0.92
CA ASN A 121 -9.85 -1.51 0.45
C ASN A 121 -9.83 -2.86 1.19
N TRP A 122 -8.66 -3.34 1.63
CA TRP A 122 -8.54 -4.52 2.47
C TRP A 122 -9.24 -4.28 3.81
N ALA A 123 -8.93 -3.17 4.50
CA ALA A 123 -9.55 -2.86 5.79
C ALA A 123 -11.08 -2.75 5.68
N MET A 124 -11.59 -2.03 4.67
CA MET A 124 -13.03 -1.92 4.43
C MET A 124 -13.67 -3.27 4.09
N SER A 125 -13.00 -4.10 3.29
CA SER A 125 -13.51 -5.44 2.94
C SER A 125 -13.56 -6.38 4.15
N MET A 126 -12.53 -6.37 5.00
CA MET A 126 -12.52 -7.13 6.25
C MET A 126 -13.61 -6.67 7.21
N GLN A 127 -13.86 -5.37 7.28
CA GLN A 127 -14.97 -4.83 8.06
C GLN A 127 -16.32 -5.29 7.50
N ALA A 128 -16.53 -5.28 6.19
CA ALA A 128 -17.74 -5.81 5.56
C ALA A 128 -17.93 -7.30 5.85
N PHE A 129 -16.87 -8.12 5.69
CA PHE A 129 -16.93 -9.54 6.02
C PHE A 129 -17.26 -9.78 7.49
N SER A 130 -16.75 -8.96 8.41
CA SER A 130 -17.07 -9.05 9.85
C SER A 130 -18.55 -8.79 10.16
N ARG A 131 -19.23 -8.00 9.32
CA ARG A 131 -20.68 -7.72 9.41
C ARG A 131 -21.54 -8.74 8.66
N GLY A 132 -20.92 -9.71 7.98
CA GLY A 132 -21.64 -10.65 7.13
C GLY A 132 -22.07 -10.06 5.78
N GLU A 133 -21.36 -9.03 5.29
CA GLU A 133 -21.61 -8.40 3.99
C GLU A 133 -20.56 -8.82 2.94
N PRO A 134 -20.90 -8.79 1.63
CA PRO A 134 -19.96 -9.11 0.55
C PRO A 134 -18.84 -8.07 0.44
N GLY A 135 -17.61 -8.43 0.82
CA GLY A 135 -16.43 -7.55 0.78
C GLY A 135 -15.62 -7.58 -0.53
N LEU A 136 -15.85 -8.54 -1.43
CA LEU A 136 -15.02 -8.71 -2.64
C LEU A 136 -15.19 -7.56 -3.65
N GLY A 137 -16.37 -6.95 -3.73
CA GLY A 137 -16.61 -5.76 -4.55
C GLY A 137 -15.86 -4.52 -4.04
N LEU A 138 -15.67 -4.40 -2.72
CA LEU A 138 -14.86 -3.34 -2.11
C LEU A 138 -13.38 -3.49 -2.47
N LEU A 139 -12.84 -4.72 -2.45
CA LEU A 139 -11.46 -5.00 -2.87
C LEU A 139 -11.23 -4.63 -4.33
N LEU A 140 -12.03 -5.20 -5.24
CA LEU A 140 -11.81 -4.97 -6.67
C LEU A 140 -12.18 -3.55 -7.08
N GLY A 141 -13.42 -3.13 -6.80
CA GLY A 141 -13.93 -1.82 -7.19
C GLY A 141 -13.24 -0.67 -6.49
N GLY A 142 -13.04 -0.79 -5.18
CA GLY A 142 -12.31 0.20 -4.41
C GLY A 142 -10.83 0.27 -4.79
N GLY A 143 -10.22 -0.87 -5.10
CA GLY A 143 -8.84 -0.92 -5.61
C GLY A 143 -8.69 -0.21 -6.95
N LEU A 144 -9.64 -0.42 -7.87
CA LEU A 144 -9.68 0.29 -9.15
C LEU A 144 -9.86 1.81 -8.98
N ALA A 145 -10.66 2.26 -8.00
CA ALA A 145 -10.79 3.67 -7.68
C ALA A 145 -9.45 4.26 -7.23
N LEU A 146 -8.83 3.64 -6.23
CA LEU A 146 -7.53 4.08 -5.70
C LEU A 146 -6.46 4.09 -6.79
N TRP A 147 -6.39 3.06 -7.63
CA TRP A 147 -5.40 2.94 -8.69
C TRP A 147 -5.59 3.99 -9.79
N SER A 148 -6.83 4.19 -10.23
CA SER A 148 -7.14 5.21 -11.25
C SER A 148 -6.77 6.61 -10.76
N PHE A 149 -7.12 6.93 -9.51
CA PHE A 149 -6.83 8.24 -8.93
C PHE A 149 -5.32 8.43 -8.66
N TRP A 150 -4.60 7.36 -8.32
CA TRP A 150 -3.13 7.37 -8.23
C TRP A 150 -2.48 7.72 -9.58
N ILE A 151 -2.94 7.11 -10.67
CA ILE A 151 -2.43 7.38 -12.02
C ILE A 151 -2.74 8.82 -12.42
N VAL A 152 -3.97 9.30 -12.17
CA VAL A 152 -4.35 10.70 -12.41
C VAL A 152 -3.49 11.67 -11.60
N GLY A 153 -3.28 11.38 -10.30
CA GLY A 153 -2.38 12.15 -9.45
C GLY A 153 -0.96 12.18 -9.99
N THR A 154 -0.42 11.01 -10.35
CA THR A 154 0.93 10.89 -10.95
C THR A 154 1.05 11.76 -12.19
N TRP A 155 0.09 11.69 -13.09
CA TRP A 155 0.04 12.51 -14.30
C TRP A 155 0.01 14.01 -13.97
N LEU A 156 -0.82 14.42 -13.00
CA LEU A 156 -0.85 15.81 -12.54
C LEU A 156 0.49 16.25 -11.94
N GLY A 157 1.16 15.38 -11.19
CA GLY A 157 2.48 15.64 -10.61
C GLY A 157 3.55 15.91 -11.66
N ILE A 158 3.57 15.12 -12.74
CA ILE A 158 4.51 15.28 -13.85
C ILE A 158 4.30 16.65 -14.54
N HIS A 159 3.05 17.01 -14.86
CA HIS A 159 2.78 18.19 -15.69
C HIS A 159 2.62 19.50 -14.91
N PHE A 160 2.07 19.44 -13.70
CA PHE A 160 1.76 20.62 -12.89
C PHE A 160 2.63 20.73 -11.63
N GLY A 161 3.47 19.73 -11.31
CA GLY A 161 4.36 19.79 -10.15
C GLY A 161 5.36 20.94 -10.23
N ASN A 162 5.85 21.28 -11.43
CA ASN A 162 6.75 22.42 -11.64
C ASN A 162 6.04 23.80 -11.60
N ALA A 163 4.71 23.83 -11.69
CA ALA A 163 3.94 25.07 -11.52
C ALA A 163 3.83 25.47 -10.03
N ILE A 164 4.17 24.57 -9.12
CA ILE A 164 4.22 24.83 -7.69
C ILE A 164 5.61 25.40 -7.37
N SER A 165 5.67 26.70 -7.11
CA SER A 165 6.92 27.42 -6.84
C SER A 165 7.66 26.91 -5.60
N ASP A 166 6.93 26.40 -4.60
CA ASP A 166 7.49 25.82 -3.38
C ASP A 166 6.67 24.59 -2.94
N PRO A 167 7.00 23.38 -3.43
CA PRO A 167 6.34 22.14 -3.04
C PRO A 167 6.44 21.82 -1.54
N ALA A 168 7.51 22.26 -0.88
CA ALA A 168 7.73 22.04 0.55
C ALA A 168 6.75 22.88 1.39
N SER A 169 6.41 24.10 0.95
CA SER A 169 5.37 24.90 1.61
C SER A 169 3.99 24.24 1.62
N LEU A 170 3.72 23.36 0.64
CA LEU A 170 2.48 22.57 0.57
C LEU A 170 2.60 21.22 1.32
N GLY A 171 3.75 20.91 1.91
CA GLY A 171 4.02 19.66 2.61
C GLY A 171 4.11 18.43 1.70
N LEU A 172 4.42 18.62 0.40
CA LEU A 172 4.50 17.53 -0.58
C LEU A 172 5.64 16.53 -0.26
N ASP A 173 6.72 17.02 0.33
CA ASP A 173 7.85 16.25 0.86
C ASP A 173 7.48 15.37 2.07
N MET A 174 6.48 15.79 2.85
CA MET A 174 6.01 15.07 4.03
C MET A 174 4.89 14.06 3.75
N VAL A 175 4.34 13.99 2.53
CA VAL A 175 3.14 13.16 2.27
C VAL A 175 3.37 11.68 2.58
N MET A 176 4.52 11.12 2.21
CA MET A 176 4.86 9.73 2.55
C MET A 176 4.93 9.52 4.06
N GLY A 177 5.62 10.42 4.77
CA GLY A 177 5.74 10.37 6.23
C GLY A 177 4.38 10.48 6.92
N CYS A 178 3.54 11.40 6.48
CA CYS A 178 2.17 11.57 6.95
C CYS A 178 1.30 10.34 6.67
N PHE A 179 1.43 9.71 5.50
CA PHE A 179 0.72 8.48 5.16
C PHE A 179 1.10 7.33 6.10
N LEU A 180 2.40 7.09 6.29
CA LEU A 180 2.90 6.05 7.19
C LEU A 180 2.50 6.34 8.66
N LEU A 181 2.59 7.60 9.09
CA LEU A 181 2.17 8.02 10.43
C LEU A 181 0.68 7.82 10.64
N ALA A 182 -0.17 8.22 9.68
CA ALA A 182 -1.61 8.00 9.74
C ALA A 182 -1.94 6.52 9.86
N MET A 183 -1.19 5.65 9.18
CA MET A 183 -1.36 4.20 9.26
C MET A 183 -0.99 3.64 10.64
N VAL A 184 0.10 4.10 11.24
CA VAL A 184 0.47 3.73 12.62
C VAL A 184 -0.57 4.24 13.61
N VAL A 185 -1.00 5.50 13.49
CA VAL A 185 -1.96 6.13 14.41
C VAL A 185 -3.36 5.50 14.33
N GLY A 186 -3.77 5.10 13.12
CA GLY A 186 -5.04 4.41 12.86
C GLY A 186 -5.01 2.90 13.15
N GLY A 187 -3.83 2.33 13.39
CA GLY A 187 -3.68 0.92 13.75
C GLY A 187 -4.20 0.59 15.16
N GLU A 188 -4.39 -0.70 15.44
CA GLU A 188 -4.84 -1.17 16.74
C GLU A 188 -3.88 -0.76 17.87
N ARG A 189 -4.41 -0.05 18.86
CA ARG A 189 -3.65 0.43 20.02
C ARG A 189 -3.73 -0.58 21.16
N ASN A 190 -3.01 -1.68 21.00
CA ASN A 190 -2.79 -2.64 22.10
C ASN A 190 -1.30 -2.70 22.47
N LEU A 191 -1.00 -3.04 23.72
CA LEU A 191 0.38 -3.05 24.23
C LEU A 191 1.29 -3.97 23.40
N ARG A 192 0.74 -5.04 22.83
CA ARG A 192 1.47 -5.93 21.93
C ARG A 192 1.92 -5.21 20.67
N MET A 193 1.01 -4.55 19.96
CA MET A 193 1.27 -3.82 18.72
C MET A 193 2.23 -2.67 18.97
N LEU A 194 2.06 -1.94 20.07
CA LEU A 194 2.99 -0.88 20.46
C LEU A 194 4.42 -1.42 20.60
N VAL A 195 4.61 -2.57 21.27
CA VAL A 195 5.96 -3.14 21.40
C VAL A 195 6.51 -3.64 20.05
N ILE A 196 5.69 -4.24 19.19
CA ILE A 196 6.12 -4.65 17.85
C ILE A 196 6.59 -3.44 17.04
N TRP A 197 5.82 -2.34 17.09
CA TRP A 197 6.19 -1.07 16.45
C TRP A 197 7.46 -0.48 17.05
N SER A 198 7.61 -0.50 18.38
CA SER A 198 8.85 -0.03 19.03
C SER A 198 10.06 -0.83 18.62
N ILE A 199 9.96 -2.17 18.53
CA ILE A 199 11.07 -3.02 18.08
C ILE A 199 11.44 -2.70 16.63
N ALA A 200 10.44 -2.58 15.74
CA ALA A 200 10.66 -2.22 14.34
C ALA A 200 11.32 -0.83 14.21
N ALA A 201 10.82 0.16 14.97
CA ALA A 201 11.33 1.53 14.96
C ALA A 201 12.78 1.61 15.47
N ILE A 202 13.07 0.98 16.62
CA ILE A 202 14.44 0.96 17.19
C ILE A 202 15.39 0.25 16.23
N ALA A 203 15.00 -0.90 15.67
CA ALA A 203 15.84 -1.63 14.72
C ALA A 203 16.11 -0.82 13.43
N SER A 204 15.08 -0.15 12.91
CA SER A 204 15.21 0.75 11.75
C SER A 204 16.14 1.93 12.06
N LEU A 205 16.00 2.57 13.22
CA LEU A 205 16.87 3.67 13.65
C LEU A 205 18.32 3.20 13.79
N LEU A 206 18.56 2.07 14.47
CA LEU A 206 19.92 1.53 14.60
C LEU A 206 20.53 1.21 13.23
N ALA A 207 19.75 0.63 12.32
CA ALA A 207 20.21 0.41 10.96
C ALA A 207 20.53 1.70 10.21
N TYR A 208 19.74 2.77 10.41
CA TYR A 208 20.04 4.07 9.82
C TYR A 208 21.39 4.63 10.29
N TRP A 209 21.76 4.43 11.56
CA TRP A 209 23.03 4.94 12.11
C TRP A 209 24.25 4.06 11.78
N TYR A 210 24.08 2.74 11.70
CA TYR A 210 25.19 1.79 11.68
C TYR A 210 25.32 0.96 10.40
N LEU A 211 24.30 0.92 9.55
CA LEU A 211 24.28 0.14 8.32
C LEU A 211 24.24 1.05 7.08
N PRO A 212 24.52 0.51 5.89
CA PRO A 212 24.46 1.28 4.65
C PRO A 212 23.11 1.96 4.44
N GLU A 213 23.11 3.03 3.65
CA GLU A 213 21.90 3.76 3.28
C GLU A 213 20.80 2.80 2.80
N ASN A 214 19.55 3.10 3.15
CA ASN A 214 18.35 2.34 2.77
C ASN A 214 18.19 0.94 3.39
N SER A 215 19.17 0.44 4.15
CA SER A 215 19.05 -0.83 4.91
C SER A 215 18.00 -0.78 6.03
N HIS A 216 17.73 0.43 6.54
CA HIS A 216 16.82 0.67 7.67
C HIS A 216 15.40 0.16 7.43
N VAL A 217 14.89 0.26 6.19
CA VAL A 217 13.56 -0.26 5.82
C VAL A 217 13.51 -1.77 5.95
N VAL A 218 14.53 -2.47 5.43
CA VAL A 218 14.60 -3.94 5.45
C VAL A 218 14.77 -4.45 6.88
N VAL A 219 15.68 -3.85 7.66
CA VAL A 219 15.92 -4.25 9.05
C VAL A 219 14.69 -4.01 9.91
N GLY A 220 14.04 -2.85 9.79
CA GLY A 220 12.80 -2.54 10.50
C GLY A 220 11.68 -3.52 10.16
N ALA A 221 11.49 -3.84 8.87
CA ALA A 221 10.48 -4.79 8.41
C ALA A 221 10.73 -6.22 8.96
N LEU A 222 11.97 -6.70 8.91
CA LEU A 222 12.33 -8.02 9.44
C LEU A 222 12.17 -8.08 10.96
N ALA A 223 12.66 -7.07 11.69
CA ALA A 223 12.55 -7.02 13.15
C ALA A 223 11.09 -6.97 13.61
N GLY A 224 10.27 -6.13 12.97
CA GLY A 224 8.84 -6.05 13.24
C GLY A 224 8.11 -7.35 12.92
N GLY A 225 8.40 -7.96 11.76
CA GLY A 225 7.84 -9.25 11.36
C GLY A 225 8.18 -10.38 12.33
N MET A 226 9.44 -10.51 12.73
CA MET A 226 9.88 -11.52 13.71
C MET A 226 9.24 -11.30 15.08
N ALA A 227 9.20 -10.05 15.57
CA ALA A 227 8.53 -9.71 16.82
C ALA A 227 7.03 -10.05 16.77
N GLY A 228 6.39 -9.79 15.63
CA GLY A 228 5.01 -10.14 15.33
C GLY A 228 4.78 -11.65 15.35
N MET A 229 5.68 -12.46 14.77
CA MET A 229 5.58 -13.93 14.79
C MET A 229 5.71 -14.51 16.20
N ILE A 230 6.74 -14.09 16.94
CA ILE A 230 7.04 -14.63 18.27
C ILE A 230 5.91 -14.31 19.25
N ARG A 231 5.37 -13.09 19.16
CA ARG A 231 4.23 -12.69 20.01
C ARG A 231 2.93 -13.26 19.46
N GLY A 232 2.74 -13.30 18.14
CA GLY A 232 1.61 -13.85 17.39
C GLY A 232 1.17 -15.23 17.86
N GLY A 233 2.12 -16.14 18.08
CA GLY A 233 1.85 -17.53 18.46
C GLY A 233 1.24 -17.77 19.85
N LYS A 234 1.08 -16.74 20.70
CA LYS A 234 0.55 -16.89 22.08
C LYS A 234 -0.98 -16.84 22.23
N GLN A 235 -1.74 -16.86 21.14
CA GLN A 235 -3.20 -17.01 21.18
C GLN A 235 -3.63 -18.16 20.27
N ARG A 236 -3.53 -19.38 20.81
CA ARG A 236 -4.41 -20.49 20.52
C ARG A 236 -5.03 -20.93 21.85
#